data_AF-A0A6B3CS25-F1
#
_entry.id   AF-A0A6B3CS25-F1
#
_cell.length_a   1.000
_cell.length_b   1.000
_cell.length_c   1.000
_cell.angle_alpha   90.00
_cell.angle_beta   90.00
_cell.angle_gamma   90.00
#
_symmetry.space_group_name_H-M   'P 1'
#
loop_
_entity.id
_entity.type
_entity.pdbx_description
1 polymer ?
#
loop_
_entity_poly.entity_id
_entity_poly.type
_entity_poly.pdbx_seq_one_letter_code
_entity_poly.pdbx_strand_id
1 'polypeptide(L)'
;MEEHRAEHTTAVASPPTRDGSGGPPPSPGEPAIWSRNFRYYFVARSAGLLSWAMLPVAVAAGLLIDGYGLDAAGYSMAFLVAPFAGLVLFGGVLADRFTARRMMIVADLANLAAHILLALLFLHGIDHLWQLYALLVVAGTANALFQPGASSTVPLVSRDVQGANGVLRTSEAITGLGGPALAGVFVGFGSTGWVMVISAVAYGTSAVCLYVLRLGTVPAPPPGESLWRNLAVGWREFRARNWLWGVIVIWMFYAVLSWGPQLSVAAGVIVPEHGARSFGLINAALGAGTVIGGLLAIRYKPERPLAAGAVAMLVYPLYPLGIVLGLPVWGLAAAQVVVGAGIGVWGVMWATSVQTQVPGEMLNRIHAYEVAGSVGMYPIGSALAGPAVGAFGTDQVLLTGVVVSFLTATALLAARPIRTLRRVPDRR
;
A
#
# COMPACT_ATOMS: atom_id res chain seq x y z
N MET A 1 -44.56 -75.43 0.62
CA MET A 1 -43.78 -74.34 1.22
C MET A 1 -42.43 -74.34 0.50
N GLU A 2 -42.43 -73.94 -0.77
CA GLU A 2 -42.21 -72.53 -1.20
C GLU A 2 -40.77 -72.12 -0.85
N GLU A 3 -39.85 -72.24 -1.80
CA GLU A 3 -39.43 -71.14 -2.69
C GLU A 3 -38.91 -69.92 -1.92
N HIS A 4 -37.61 -69.67 -1.95
CA HIS A 4 -37.03 -68.74 -2.93
C HIS A 4 -35.51 -68.65 -2.73
N ARG A 5 -34.78 -69.14 -3.72
CA ARG A 5 -33.34 -68.94 -3.91
C ARG A 5 -33.20 -67.66 -4.72
N ALA A 6 -32.88 -66.55 -4.09
CA ALA A 6 -32.62 -65.29 -4.78
C ALA A 6 -31.11 -65.06 -4.91
N GLU A 7 -30.63 -65.29 -6.12
CA GLU A 7 -29.35 -64.81 -6.64
C GLU A 7 -29.35 -63.27 -6.59
N HIS A 8 -28.41 -62.67 -5.86
CA HIS A 8 -28.13 -61.24 -5.99
C HIS A 8 -26.97 -61.03 -6.95
N THR A 9 -27.37 -60.69 -8.18
CA THR A 9 -26.59 -60.11 -9.26
C THR A 9 -25.69 -58.97 -8.78
N THR A 10 -24.43 -59.05 -9.19
CA THR A 10 -23.40 -58.01 -9.32
C THR A 10 -23.88 -56.56 -9.26
N ALA A 11 -23.43 -55.84 -8.24
CA ALA A 11 -23.19 -54.40 -8.30
C ALA A 11 -21.69 -54.16 -8.09
N VAL A 12 -20.96 -53.99 -9.20
CA VAL A 12 -19.58 -53.49 -9.20
C VAL A 12 -19.62 -52.10 -8.57
N ALA A 13 -19.02 -51.95 -7.39
CA ALA A 13 -18.85 -50.66 -6.76
C ALA A 13 -17.88 -49.82 -7.62
N SER A 14 -18.43 -48.85 -8.34
CA SER A 14 -17.66 -47.83 -9.05
C SER A 14 -16.72 -47.11 -8.06
N PRO A 15 -15.40 -47.03 -8.31
CA PRO A 15 -14.51 -46.26 -7.45
C PRO A 15 -14.90 -44.78 -7.50
N PRO A 16 -14.71 -44.02 -6.41
CA PRO A 16 -15.01 -42.60 -6.40
C PRO A 16 -14.18 -41.92 -7.49
N THR A 17 -14.89 -41.26 -8.40
CA THR A 17 -14.33 -40.39 -9.42
C THR A 17 -13.40 -39.39 -8.74
N ARG A 18 -12.10 -39.54 -8.95
CA ARG A 18 -11.10 -38.53 -8.61
C ARG A 18 -11.44 -37.28 -9.42
N ASP A 19 -12.05 -36.31 -8.76
CA ASP A 19 -12.24 -34.97 -9.32
C ASP A 19 -10.86 -34.39 -9.66
N GLY A 20 -10.59 -34.28 -10.95
CA GLY A 20 -9.30 -33.95 -11.54
C GLY A 20 -8.95 -32.46 -11.44
N SER A 21 -8.85 -31.92 -10.22
CA SER A 21 -8.28 -30.59 -9.96
C SER A 21 -6.89 -30.63 -9.30
N GLY A 22 -6.26 -31.81 -9.26
CA GLY A 22 -4.89 -31.98 -8.80
C GLY A 22 -3.89 -31.59 -9.87
N GLY A 23 -3.52 -30.30 -9.94
CA GLY A 23 -2.24 -29.93 -10.53
C GLY A 23 -1.10 -30.73 -9.88
N PRO A 24 0.03 -30.94 -10.58
CA PRO A 24 1.12 -31.77 -10.06
C PRO A 24 1.54 -31.27 -8.66
N PRO A 25 1.77 -32.18 -7.69
CA PRO A 25 2.27 -31.78 -6.38
C PRO A 25 3.56 -30.97 -6.56
N PRO A 26 3.71 -29.83 -5.87
CA PRO A 26 4.87 -28.97 -6.04
C PRO A 26 6.16 -29.73 -5.72
N SER A 27 7.19 -29.46 -6.50
CA SER A 27 8.53 -29.99 -6.27
C SER A 27 9.02 -29.59 -4.86
N PRO A 28 9.56 -30.52 -4.07
CA PRO A 28 10.09 -30.20 -2.74
C PRO A 28 11.35 -29.36 -2.92
N GLY A 29 11.24 -28.04 -2.75
CA GLY A 29 12.41 -27.14 -2.82
C GLY A 29 12.16 -25.66 -3.09
N GLU A 30 10.97 -25.24 -3.56
CA GLU A 30 10.69 -23.79 -3.63
C GLU A 30 10.53 -23.22 -2.21
N PRO A 31 11.32 -22.22 -1.78
CA PRO A 31 11.09 -21.57 -0.50
C PRO A 31 9.65 -21.04 -0.50
N ALA A 32 8.89 -21.39 0.55
CA ALA A 32 7.41 -21.32 0.62
C ALA A 32 6.76 -19.97 0.19
N ILE A 33 7.54 -18.89 0.11
CA ILE A 33 7.12 -17.56 -0.33
C ILE A 33 7.33 -17.36 -1.85
N TRP A 34 8.42 -17.87 -2.44
CA TRP A 34 8.87 -17.52 -3.79
C TRP A 34 8.34 -18.44 -4.89
N SER A 35 7.02 -18.67 -4.88
CA SER A 35 6.35 -19.33 -5.99
C SER A 35 6.58 -18.55 -7.30
N ARG A 36 6.51 -19.24 -8.45
CA ARG A 36 6.59 -18.59 -9.77
C ARG A 36 5.61 -17.42 -9.90
N ASN A 37 4.38 -17.58 -9.43
CA ASN A 37 3.36 -16.54 -9.45
C ASN A 37 3.71 -15.36 -8.55
N PHE A 38 4.23 -15.61 -7.34
CA PHE A 38 4.64 -14.55 -6.45
C PHE A 38 5.83 -13.75 -7.03
N ARG A 39 6.79 -14.41 -7.69
CA ARG A 39 7.92 -13.71 -8.35
C ARG A 39 7.44 -12.72 -9.41
N TYR A 40 6.53 -13.13 -10.30
CA TYR A 40 5.98 -12.22 -11.31
C TYR A 40 5.21 -11.06 -10.66
N TYR A 41 4.39 -11.35 -9.65
CA TYR A 41 3.65 -10.30 -8.94
C TYR A 41 4.58 -9.33 -8.18
N PHE A 42 5.63 -9.85 -7.54
CA PHE A 42 6.64 -9.06 -6.84
C PHE A 42 7.36 -8.12 -7.79
N VAL A 43 7.83 -8.62 -8.93
CA VAL A 43 8.51 -7.78 -9.95
C VAL A 43 7.55 -6.71 -10.48
N ALA A 44 6.31 -7.08 -10.80
CA ALA A 44 5.29 -6.14 -11.26
C ALA A 44 5.05 -5.01 -10.25
N ARG A 45 4.76 -5.38 -8.99
CA ARG A 45 4.50 -4.42 -7.92
C ARG A 45 5.71 -3.53 -7.64
N SER A 46 6.92 -4.09 -7.58
CA SER A 46 8.14 -3.33 -7.29
C SER A 46 8.47 -2.33 -8.40
N ALA A 47 8.32 -2.74 -9.67
CA ALA A 47 8.53 -1.87 -10.82
C ALA A 47 7.55 -0.70 -10.83
N GLY A 48 6.25 -0.96 -10.63
CA GLY A 48 5.23 0.09 -10.56
C GLY A 48 5.44 1.05 -9.38
N LEU A 49 5.82 0.53 -8.21
CA LEU A 49 6.11 1.36 -7.03
C LEU A 49 7.32 2.28 -7.25
N LEU A 50 8.39 1.78 -7.88
CA LEU A 50 9.56 2.58 -8.20
C LEU A 50 9.19 3.75 -9.11
N SER A 51 8.51 3.48 -10.22
CA SER A 51 8.05 4.51 -11.16
C SER A 51 7.16 5.55 -10.49
N TRP A 52 6.19 5.09 -9.69
CA TRP A 52 5.30 5.98 -8.95
C TRP A 52 6.05 6.89 -7.97
N ALA A 53 7.06 6.36 -7.28
CA ALA A 53 7.83 7.13 -6.31
C ALA A 53 8.77 8.15 -6.96
N MET A 54 9.25 7.90 -8.18
CA MET A 54 10.08 8.83 -8.96
C MET A 54 9.30 10.03 -9.49
N LEU A 55 8.04 9.81 -9.91
CA LEU A 55 7.27 10.76 -10.72
C LEU A 55 7.10 12.16 -10.06
N PRO A 56 6.71 12.30 -8.77
CA PRO A 56 6.52 13.62 -8.16
C PRO A 56 7.79 14.48 -8.18
N VAL A 57 8.93 13.90 -7.81
CA VAL A 57 10.22 14.60 -7.79
C VAL A 57 10.66 14.95 -9.20
N ALA A 58 10.53 13.99 -10.13
CA ALA A 58 10.94 14.19 -11.51
C ALA A 58 10.18 15.35 -12.16
N VAL A 59 8.85 15.37 -12.03
CA VAL A 59 8.01 16.42 -12.63
C VAL A 59 8.22 17.76 -11.94
N ALA A 60 8.19 17.80 -10.60
CA ALA A 60 8.31 19.07 -9.88
C ALA A 60 9.67 19.73 -10.10
N ALA A 61 10.77 18.97 -9.95
CA ALA A 61 12.11 19.51 -10.15
C ALA A 61 12.41 19.76 -11.64
N GLY A 62 11.93 18.89 -12.54
CA GLY A 62 12.08 19.07 -13.99
C GLY A 62 11.43 20.35 -14.50
N LEU A 63 10.18 20.63 -14.10
CA LEU A 63 9.50 21.87 -14.46
C LEU A 63 10.25 23.12 -13.98
N LEU A 64 10.80 23.10 -12.76
CA LEU A 64 11.56 24.23 -12.21
C LEU A 64 12.87 24.47 -12.97
N ILE A 65 13.56 23.39 -13.39
CA ILE A 65 14.79 23.48 -14.19
C ILE A 65 14.50 24.00 -15.60
N ASP A 66 13.38 23.60 -16.19
CA ASP A 66 12.93 24.07 -17.51
C ASP A 66 12.37 25.51 -17.47
N GLY A 67 12.44 26.19 -16.31
CA GLY A 67 12.09 27.60 -16.14
C GLY A 67 10.61 27.89 -15.82
N TYR A 68 9.80 26.86 -15.55
CA TYR A 68 8.43 27.05 -15.11
C TYR A 68 8.35 27.48 -13.63
N GLY A 69 7.27 28.18 -13.28
CA GLY A 69 7.04 28.65 -11.92
C GLY A 69 6.65 27.55 -10.92
N LEU A 70 6.71 27.89 -9.62
CA LEU A 70 6.27 27.04 -8.53
C LEU A 70 4.77 26.68 -8.60
N ASP A 71 3.98 27.53 -9.25
CA ASP A 71 2.56 27.31 -9.54
C ASP A 71 2.37 26.12 -10.49
N ALA A 72 3.14 26.04 -11.58
CA ALA A 72 3.07 24.93 -12.52
C ALA A 72 3.47 23.59 -11.87
N ALA A 73 4.55 23.61 -11.08
CA ALA A 73 4.96 22.45 -10.30
C ALA A 73 3.87 22.05 -9.27
N GLY A 74 3.27 23.02 -8.57
CA GLY A 74 2.17 22.79 -7.64
C GLY A 74 0.93 22.19 -8.31
N TYR A 75 0.51 22.75 -9.45
CA TYR A 75 -0.61 22.23 -10.24
C TYR A 75 -0.33 20.81 -10.74
N SER A 76 0.89 20.52 -11.19
CA SER A 76 1.27 19.17 -11.62
C SER A 76 1.03 18.13 -10.51
N MET A 77 1.36 18.46 -9.25
CA MET A 77 1.09 17.59 -8.10
C MET A 77 -0.40 17.45 -7.84
N ALA A 78 -1.16 18.53 -7.95
CA ALA A 78 -2.61 18.49 -7.79
C ALA A 78 -3.27 17.58 -8.85
N PHE A 79 -2.90 17.71 -10.12
CA PHE A 79 -3.42 16.88 -11.23
C PHE A 79 -2.99 15.41 -11.12
N LEU A 80 -1.84 15.11 -10.50
CA LEU A 80 -1.41 13.74 -10.22
C LEU A 80 -2.18 13.12 -9.03
N VAL A 81 -2.27 13.85 -7.91
CA VAL A 81 -2.77 13.31 -6.64
C VAL A 81 -4.29 13.35 -6.53
N ALA A 82 -4.95 14.39 -7.06
CA ALA A 82 -6.41 14.53 -6.97
C ALA A 82 -7.20 13.34 -7.56
N PRO A 83 -6.92 12.88 -8.81
CA PRO A 83 -7.62 11.72 -9.35
C PRO A 83 -7.29 10.44 -8.58
N PHE A 84 -6.04 10.29 -8.11
CA PHE A 84 -5.66 9.16 -7.28
C PHE A 84 -6.48 9.11 -5.98
N ALA A 85 -6.49 10.21 -5.23
CA ALA A 85 -7.19 10.33 -3.96
C ALA A 85 -8.72 10.20 -4.12
N GLY A 86 -9.30 10.75 -5.19
CA GLY A 86 -10.73 10.63 -5.46
C GLY A 86 -11.13 9.22 -5.87
N LEU A 87 -10.40 8.60 -6.80
CA LEU A 87 -10.79 7.31 -7.39
C LEU A 87 -10.43 6.10 -6.53
N VAL A 88 -9.42 6.19 -5.66
CA VAL A 88 -9.07 5.08 -4.76
C VAL A 88 -10.24 4.71 -3.84
N LEU A 89 -11.09 5.69 -3.49
CA LEU A 89 -12.33 5.51 -2.73
C LEU A 89 -13.39 4.73 -3.51
N PHE A 90 -13.38 4.82 -4.84
CA PHE A 90 -14.32 4.11 -5.72
C PHE A 90 -13.73 2.82 -6.32
N GLY A 91 -12.45 2.54 -6.06
CA GLY A 91 -11.73 1.41 -6.64
C GLY A 91 -12.37 0.06 -6.35
N GLY A 92 -13.02 -0.09 -5.18
CA GLY A 92 -13.72 -1.32 -4.81
C GLY A 92 -14.93 -1.64 -5.68
N VAL A 93 -15.63 -0.61 -6.18
CA VAL A 93 -16.80 -0.77 -7.06
C VAL A 93 -16.36 -1.06 -8.49
N LEU A 94 -15.29 -0.41 -8.96
CA LEU A 94 -14.69 -0.70 -10.27
C LEU A 94 -14.16 -2.13 -10.33
N ALA A 95 -13.66 -2.64 -9.20
CA ALA A 95 -13.18 -4.01 -9.04
C ALA A 95 -14.27 -5.09 -9.04
N ASP A 96 -15.55 -4.72 -8.93
CA ASP A 96 -16.64 -5.68 -9.11
C ASP A 96 -16.88 -6.02 -10.59
N ARG A 97 -16.48 -5.15 -11.53
CA ARG A 97 -16.75 -5.34 -12.97
C ARG A 97 -15.63 -6.04 -13.72
N PHE A 98 -14.41 -5.94 -13.22
CA PHE A 98 -13.22 -6.47 -13.88
C PHE A 98 -12.45 -7.35 -12.91
N THR A 99 -11.82 -8.41 -13.41
CA THR A 99 -10.95 -9.23 -12.57
C THR A 99 -9.73 -8.40 -12.13
N ALA A 100 -9.26 -8.63 -10.89
CA ALA A 100 -8.11 -7.93 -10.30
C ALA A 100 -6.91 -7.82 -11.26
N ARG A 101 -6.55 -8.94 -11.90
CA ARG A 101 -5.47 -9.00 -12.90
C ARG A 101 -5.72 -8.12 -14.12
N ARG A 102 -6.93 -8.09 -14.67
CA ARG A 102 -7.24 -7.25 -15.85
C ARG A 102 -7.14 -5.77 -15.51
N MET A 103 -7.63 -5.36 -14.35
CA MET A 103 -7.51 -3.96 -13.91
C MET A 103 -6.06 -3.52 -13.80
N MET A 104 -5.22 -4.35 -13.16
CA MET A 104 -3.81 -4.03 -12.99
C MET A 104 -3.08 -3.95 -14.33
N ILE A 105 -3.34 -4.86 -15.28
CA ILE A 105 -2.75 -4.81 -16.62
C ILE A 105 -3.17 -3.54 -17.36
N VAL A 106 -4.46 -3.18 -17.34
CA VAL A 106 -4.95 -1.96 -18.01
C VAL A 106 -4.34 -0.71 -17.37
N ALA A 107 -4.25 -0.66 -16.04
CA ALA A 107 -3.58 0.41 -15.31
C ALA A 107 -2.10 0.55 -15.70
N ASP A 108 -1.36 -0.55 -15.79
CA ASP A 108 0.04 -0.52 -16.18
C ASP A 108 0.23 -0.12 -17.65
N LEU A 109 -0.64 -0.55 -18.55
CA LEU A 109 -0.59 -0.14 -19.95
C LEU A 109 -0.93 1.35 -20.12
N ALA A 110 -1.90 1.86 -19.36
CA ALA A 110 -2.21 3.29 -19.34
C ALA A 110 -1.03 4.12 -18.80
N ASN A 111 -0.39 3.65 -17.72
CA ASN A 111 0.81 4.28 -17.19
C ASN A 111 1.99 4.19 -18.16
N LEU A 112 2.20 3.06 -18.83
CA LEU A 112 3.22 2.89 -19.86
C LEU A 112 3.05 3.95 -20.96
N ALA A 113 1.84 4.07 -21.52
CA ALA A 113 1.54 5.07 -22.55
C ALA A 113 1.75 6.49 -22.02
N ALA A 114 1.25 6.79 -20.82
CA ALA A 114 1.40 8.12 -20.22
C ALA A 114 2.88 8.50 -20.01
N HIS A 115 3.72 7.56 -19.54
CA HIS A 115 5.14 7.82 -19.30
C HIS A 115 5.96 7.88 -20.59
N ILE A 116 5.58 7.15 -21.65
CA ILE A 116 6.17 7.35 -22.98
C ILE A 116 5.89 8.78 -23.47
N LEU A 117 4.65 9.25 -23.35
CA LEU A 117 4.28 10.60 -23.77
C LEU A 117 4.93 11.68 -22.90
N LEU A 118 5.01 11.49 -21.58
CA LEU A 118 5.75 12.38 -20.69
C LEU A 118 7.25 12.42 -21.03
N ALA A 119 7.84 11.27 -21.38
CA ALA A 119 9.23 11.24 -21.84
C ALA A 119 9.43 12.09 -23.10
N LEU A 120 8.52 11.97 -24.08
CA LEU A 120 8.59 12.78 -25.29
C LEU A 120 8.46 14.28 -25.00
N LEU A 121 7.57 14.69 -24.08
CA LEU A 121 7.42 16.08 -23.67
C LEU A 121 8.70 16.61 -22.99
N PHE A 122 9.29 15.88 -22.06
CA PHE A 122 10.51 16.34 -21.38
C PHE A 122 11.78 16.27 -22.25
N LEU A 123 11.82 15.40 -23.27
CA LEU A 123 12.97 15.29 -24.17
C LEU A 123 12.94 16.30 -25.32
N HIS A 124 11.76 16.67 -25.83
CA HIS A 124 11.62 17.60 -26.96
C HIS A 124 11.20 19.00 -26.54
N GLY A 125 10.78 19.19 -25.28
CA GLY A 125 10.21 20.43 -24.78
C GLY A 125 8.69 20.34 -24.60
N ILE A 126 8.18 21.09 -23.62
CA ILE A 126 6.76 21.11 -23.29
C ILE A 126 6.11 22.27 -24.05
N ASP A 127 5.44 21.96 -25.17
CA ASP A 127 4.74 22.97 -25.97
C ASP A 127 3.53 23.57 -25.23
N HIS A 128 2.78 22.70 -24.54
CA HIS A 128 1.57 23.08 -23.84
C HIS A 128 1.44 22.36 -22.50
N LEU A 129 1.42 23.12 -21.39
CA LEU A 129 1.32 22.57 -20.03
C LEU A 129 0.09 21.68 -19.79
N TRP A 130 -1.02 21.91 -20.50
CA TRP A 130 -2.22 21.09 -20.36
C TRP A 130 -1.97 19.62 -20.76
N GLN A 131 -1.04 19.36 -21.69
CA GLN A 131 -0.69 18.00 -22.10
C GLN A 131 -0.04 17.25 -20.93
N LEU A 132 0.91 17.90 -20.25
CA LEU A 132 1.55 17.37 -19.05
C LEU A 132 0.51 17.11 -17.95
N TYR A 133 -0.36 18.07 -17.66
CA TYR A 133 -1.41 17.90 -16.63
C TYR A 133 -2.38 16.76 -16.98
N ALA A 134 -2.80 16.64 -18.25
CA ALA A 134 -3.67 15.55 -18.69
C ALA A 134 -3.00 14.18 -18.52
N LEU A 135 -1.70 14.07 -18.83
CA LEU A 135 -0.95 12.83 -18.65
C LEU A 135 -0.77 12.46 -17.17
N LEU A 136 -0.59 13.44 -16.28
CA LEU A 136 -0.56 13.21 -14.84
C LEU A 136 -1.91 12.76 -14.29
N VAL A 137 -3.02 13.26 -14.84
CA VAL A 137 -4.36 12.75 -14.51
C VAL A 137 -4.50 11.29 -14.89
N VAL A 138 -4.02 10.91 -16.08
CA VAL A 138 -4.01 9.51 -16.53
C VAL A 138 -3.16 8.66 -15.59
N ALA A 139 -1.95 9.10 -15.23
CA ALA A 139 -1.05 8.37 -14.33
C ALA A 139 -1.67 8.16 -12.94
N GLY A 140 -2.22 9.22 -12.33
CA GLY A 140 -2.89 9.17 -11.03
C GLY A 140 -4.13 8.26 -11.04
N THR A 141 -4.94 8.37 -12.10
CA THR A 141 -6.12 7.51 -12.31
C THR A 141 -5.73 6.05 -12.44
N ALA A 142 -4.75 5.75 -13.28
CA ALA A 142 -4.29 4.40 -13.51
C ALA A 142 -3.72 3.78 -12.22
N ASN A 143 -2.95 4.54 -11.43
CA ASN A 143 -2.45 4.02 -10.15
C ASN A 143 -3.58 3.74 -9.14
N ALA A 144 -4.61 4.59 -9.06
CA ALA A 144 -5.77 4.32 -8.21
C ALA A 144 -6.50 3.02 -8.62
N LEU A 145 -6.64 2.77 -9.92
CA LEU A 145 -7.25 1.54 -10.44
C LEU A 145 -6.41 0.29 -10.15
N PHE A 146 -5.11 0.42 -9.93
CA PHE A 146 -4.22 -0.70 -9.60
C PHE A 146 -4.43 -1.22 -8.15
N GLN A 147 -4.74 -0.32 -7.20
CA GLN A 147 -4.73 -0.66 -5.76
C GLN A 147 -5.72 -1.76 -5.34
N PRO A 148 -6.99 -1.76 -5.78
CA PRO A 148 -7.93 -2.82 -5.42
C PRO A 148 -7.43 -4.19 -5.87
N GLY A 149 -6.94 -4.29 -7.12
CA GLY A 149 -6.38 -5.52 -7.66
C GLY A 149 -5.14 -5.99 -6.90
N ALA A 150 -4.28 -5.06 -6.48
CA ALA A 150 -3.10 -5.39 -5.68
C ALA A 150 -3.50 -6.02 -4.33
N SER A 151 -4.49 -5.46 -3.64
CA SER A 151 -4.92 -5.90 -2.30
C SER A 151 -5.45 -7.35 -2.28
N SER A 152 -6.15 -7.78 -3.34
CA SER A 152 -6.75 -9.11 -3.45
C SER A 152 -5.85 -10.15 -4.13
N THR A 153 -4.76 -9.74 -4.76
CA THR A 153 -3.88 -10.66 -5.50
C THR A 153 -2.94 -11.44 -4.59
N VAL A 154 -2.46 -10.86 -3.48
CA VAL A 154 -1.48 -11.50 -2.58
C VAL A 154 -1.94 -12.88 -2.09
N PRO A 155 -3.19 -13.07 -1.61
CA PRO A 155 -3.70 -14.39 -1.20
C PRO A 155 -3.82 -15.43 -2.32
N LEU A 156 -3.79 -14.99 -3.58
CA LEU A 156 -3.90 -15.86 -4.76
C LEU A 156 -2.54 -16.31 -5.28
N VAL A 157 -1.47 -15.58 -4.97
CA VAL A 157 -0.11 -15.84 -5.49
C VAL A 157 0.84 -16.44 -4.45
N SER A 158 0.51 -16.36 -3.15
CA SER A 158 1.32 -16.91 -2.06
C SER A 158 0.47 -17.70 -1.07
N ARG A 159 1.00 -18.85 -0.62
CA ARG A 159 0.46 -19.61 0.53
C ARG A 159 0.83 -18.95 1.85
N ASP A 160 2.02 -18.35 1.91
CA ASP A 160 2.48 -17.54 3.03
C ASP A 160 2.16 -16.07 2.77
N VAL A 161 0.93 -15.68 3.08
CA VAL A 161 0.43 -14.31 2.86
C VAL A 161 1.23 -13.30 3.69
N GLN A 162 1.62 -13.68 4.92
CA GLN A 162 2.39 -12.78 5.79
C GLN A 162 3.81 -12.57 5.27
N GLY A 163 4.49 -13.65 4.88
CA GLY A 163 5.82 -13.57 4.27
C GLY A 163 5.81 -12.75 2.98
N ALA A 164 4.78 -12.93 2.14
CA ALA A 164 4.58 -12.13 0.93
C ALA A 164 4.40 -10.64 1.25
N ASN A 165 3.54 -10.28 2.21
CA ASN A 165 3.37 -8.90 2.64
C ASN A 165 4.66 -8.32 3.25
N GLY A 166 5.44 -9.10 4.00
CA GLY A 166 6.74 -8.66 4.53
C GLY A 166 7.74 -8.28 3.44
N VAL A 167 7.84 -9.11 2.39
CA VAL A 167 8.68 -8.82 1.21
C VAL A 167 8.16 -7.61 0.43
N LEU A 168 6.84 -7.49 0.24
CA LEU A 168 6.23 -6.35 -0.46
C LEU A 168 6.41 -5.03 0.32
N ARG A 169 6.23 -5.04 1.64
CA ARG A 169 6.49 -3.86 2.50
C ARG A 169 7.95 -3.44 2.47
N THR A 170 8.85 -4.42 2.46
CA THR A 170 10.28 -4.15 2.30
C THR A 170 10.56 -3.48 0.96
N SER A 171 9.98 -3.99 -0.13
CA SER A 171 10.10 -3.36 -1.45
C SER A 171 9.52 -1.96 -1.47
N GLU A 172 8.32 -1.74 -0.91
CA GLU A 172 7.67 -0.43 -0.84
C GLU A 172 8.56 0.62 -0.15
N ALA A 173 9.21 0.25 0.95
CA ALA A 173 10.15 1.13 1.64
C ALA A 173 11.41 1.42 0.81
N ILE A 174 11.99 0.41 0.15
CA ILE A 174 13.16 0.58 -0.72
C ILE A 174 12.82 1.48 -1.90
N THR A 175 11.71 1.22 -2.60
CA THR A 175 11.29 2.01 -3.77
C THR A 175 10.83 3.41 -3.38
N GLY A 176 10.20 3.56 -2.22
CA GLY A 176 9.72 4.86 -1.71
C GLY A 176 10.86 5.82 -1.35
N LEU A 177 12.03 5.30 -0.93
CA LEU A 177 13.24 6.11 -0.73
C LEU A 177 14.09 6.20 -2.00
N GLY A 178 14.29 5.07 -2.68
CA GLY A 178 15.16 4.96 -3.84
C GLY A 178 14.61 5.70 -5.06
N GLY A 179 13.29 5.72 -5.26
CA GLY A 179 12.65 6.41 -6.38
C GLY A 179 12.93 7.91 -6.39
N PRO A 180 12.53 8.68 -5.37
CA PRO A 180 12.85 10.10 -5.25
C PRO A 180 14.34 10.41 -5.38
N ALA A 181 15.21 9.59 -4.77
CA ALA A 181 16.66 9.77 -4.85
C ALA A 181 17.18 9.57 -6.28
N LEU A 182 16.75 8.51 -6.96
CA LEU A 182 17.10 8.25 -8.37
C LEU A 182 16.57 9.36 -9.27
N ALA A 183 15.32 9.78 -9.09
CA ALA A 183 14.74 10.90 -9.83
C ALA A 183 15.57 12.19 -9.66
N GLY A 184 15.92 12.55 -8.43
CA GLY A 184 16.76 13.72 -8.14
C GLY A 184 18.13 13.67 -8.81
N VAL A 185 18.76 12.49 -8.86
CA VAL A 185 20.05 12.29 -9.56
C VAL A 185 19.90 12.53 -11.07
N PHE A 186 18.94 11.89 -11.73
CA PHE A 186 18.74 12.05 -13.18
C PHE A 186 18.33 13.47 -13.56
N VAL A 187 17.44 14.08 -12.78
CA VAL A 187 17.03 15.47 -12.98
C VAL A 187 18.20 16.42 -12.75
N GLY A 188 19.04 16.17 -11.75
CA GLY A 188 20.24 16.98 -11.47
C GLY A 188 21.30 16.92 -12.58
N PHE A 189 21.36 15.83 -13.35
CA PHE A 189 22.17 15.72 -14.56
C PHE A 189 21.49 16.29 -15.82
N GLY A 190 20.35 16.97 -15.67
CA GLY A 190 19.65 17.65 -16.75
C GLY A 190 18.80 16.72 -17.62
N SER A 191 18.31 15.58 -17.08
CA SER A 191 17.45 14.70 -17.86
C SER A 191 16.26 14.13 -17.12
N THR A 192 15.21 14.95 -17.02
CA THR A 192 13.88 14.54 -16.57
C THR A 192 13.25 13.51 -17.50
N GLY A 193 13.50 13.61 -18.81
CA GLY A 193 12.99 12.68 -19.82
C GLY A 193 13.42 11.23 -19.59
N TRP A 194 14.68 10.99 -19.20
CA TRP A 194 15.16 9.63 -18.90
C TRP A 194 14.47 8.99 -17.70
N VAL A 195 14.03 9.77 -16.71
CA VAL A 195 13.22 9.26 -15.59
C VAL A 195 11.89 8.69 -16.09
N MET A 196 11.27 9.36 -17.07
CA MET A 196 10.02 8.92 -17.68
C MET A 196 10.24 7.67 -18.55
N VAL A 197 11.36 7.57 -19.27
CA VAL A 197 11.74 6.36 -20.02
C VAL A 197 11.92 5.15 -19.10
N ILE A 198 12.66 5.31 -17.99
CA ILE A 198 12.84 4.25 -16.99
C ILE A 198 11.48 3.83 -16.43
N SER A 199 10.63 4.80 -16.10
CA SER A 199 9.28 4.55 -15.61
C SER A 199 8.42 3.78 -16.62
N ALA A 200 8.49 4.14 -17.90
CA ALA A 200 7.80 3.44 -18.98
C ALA A 200 8.27 1.98 -19.08
N VAL A 201 9.58 1.72 -19.10
CA VAL A 201 10.12 0.35 -19.12
C VAL A 201 9.66 -0.46 -17.91
N ALA A 202 9.63 0.15 -16.72
CA ALA A 202 9.15 -0.48 -15.50
C ALA A 202 7.66 -0.84 -15.56
N TYR A 203 6.79 0.07 -16.04
CA TYR A 203 5.36 -0.24 -16.23
C TYR A 203 5.14 -1.30 -17.33
N GLY A 204 5.90 -1.28 -18.42
CA GLY A 204 5.87 -2.33 -19.43
C GLY A 204 6.28 -3.69 -18.87
N THR A 205 7.34 -3.72 -18.05
CA THR A 205 7.79 -4.93 -17.35
C THR A 205 6.70 -5.44 -16.40
N SER A 206 6.03 -4.54 -15.68
CA SER A 206 4.92 -4.88 -14.79
C SER A 206 3.74 -5.48 -15.56
N ALA A 207 3.30 -4.84 -16.65
CA ALA A 207 2.22 -5.33 -17.49
C ALA A 207 2.52 -6.73 -18.05
N VAL A 208 3.75 -6.98 -18.52
CA VAL A 208 4.18 -8.29 -19.02
C VAL A 208 4.18 -9.35 -17.90
N CYS A 209 4.71 -9.02 -16.72
CA CYS A 209 4.70 -9.94 -15.58
C CYS A 209 3.26 -10.31 -15.15
N LEU A 210 2.35 -9.33 -15.10
CA LEU A 210 0.94 -9.57 -14.80
C LEU A 210 0.22 -10.32 -15.92
N TYR A 211 0.60 -10.11 -17.18
CA TYR A 211 0.07 -10.86 -18.31
C TYR A 211 0.50 -12.33 -18.26
N VAL A 212 1.72 -12.64 -17.82
CA VAL A 212 2.17 -14.04 -17.66
C VAL A 212 1.61 -14.67 -16.37
N LEU A 213 1.24 -13.86 -15.38
CA LEU A 213 0.68 -14.31 -14.10
C LEU A 213 -0.61 -15.12 -14.31
N ARG A 214 -0.64 -16.33 -13.76
CA ARG A 214 -1.82 -17.21 -13.79
C ARG A 214 -2.49 -17.22 -12.43
N LEU A 215 -3.59 -16.47 -12.31
CA LEU A 215 -4.47 -16.51 -11.14
C LEU A 215 -5.60 -17.52 -11.38
N GLY A 216 -6.00 -18.22 -10.31
CA GLY A 216 -7.25 -18.97 -10.33
C GLY A 216 -8.44 -18.05 -10.60
N THR A 217 -9.51 -18.59 -11.17
CA THR A 217 -10.75 -17.85 -11.40
C THR A 217 -11.40 -17.51 -10.06
N VAL A 218 -11.39 -16.23 -9.68
CA VAL A 218 -12.30 -15.72 -8.66
C VAL A 218 -13.65 -15.52 -9.35
N PRO A 219 -14.76 -16.05 -8.82
CA PRO A 219 -16.08 -15.85 -9.40
C PRO A 219 -16.33 -14.35 -9.61
N ALA A 220 -16.72 -13.97 -10.83
CA ALA A 220 -17.17 -12.61 -11.06
C ALA A 220 -18.48 -12.39 -10.31
N PRO A 221 -18.71 -11.19 -9.75
CA PRO A 221 -20.02 -10.84 -9.20
C PRO A 221 -21.12 -11.05 -10.26
N PRO A 222 -22.35 -11.40 -9.84
CA PRO A 222 -23.48 -11.56 -10.76
C PRO A 222 -23.66 -10.29 -11.62
N PRO A 223 -23.83 -10.42 -12.95
CA PRO A 223 -24.10 -9.27 -13.81
C PRO A 223 -25.43 -8.61 -13.43
N GLY A 224 -25.45 -7.28 -13.33
CA GLY A 224 -26.70 -6.50 -13.21
C GLY A 224 -27.03 -5.94 -11.82
N GLU A 225 -26.19 -6.12 -10.80
CA GLU A 225 -26.41 -5.45 -9.51
C GLU A 225 -26.08 -3.95 -9.56
N SER A 226 -26.93 -3.13 -8.93
CA SER A 226 -26.74 -1.68 -8.90
C SER A 226 -25.51 -1.30 -8.07
N LEU A 227 -24.77 -0.28 -8.53
CA LEU A 227 -23.59 0.29 -7.85
C LEU A 227 -23.86 0.58 -6.36
N TRP A 228 -25.05 1.11 -6.07
CA TRP A 228 -25.51 1.40 -4.73
C TRP A 228 -25.74 0.15 -3.87
N ARG A 229 -26.26 -0.93 -4.46
CA ARG A 229 -26.44 -2.20 -3.73
C ARG A 229 -25.09 -2.82 -3.38
N ASN A 230 -24.11 -2.79 -4.28
CA ASN A 230 -22.76 -3.28 -3.99
C ASN A 230 -22.09 -2.48 -2.87
N LEU A 231 -22.22 -1.15 -2.88
CA LEU A 231 -21.75 -0.29 -1.80
C LEU A 231 -22.44 -0.63 -0.47
N ALA A 232 -23.76 -0.79 -0.46
CA ALA A 232 -24.52 -1.14 0.75
C ALA A 232 -24.12 -2.52 1.31
N VAL A 233 -23.89 -3.51 0.44
CA VAL A 233 -23.39 -4.84 0.85
C VAL A 233 -21.98 -4.71 1.45
N GLY A 234 -21.07 -4.00 0.78
CA GLY A 234 -19.72 -3.75 1.29
C GLY A 234 -19.72 -3.03 2.64
N TRP A 235 -20.60 -2.05 2.83
CA TRP A 235 -20.76 -1.33 4.10
C TRP A 235 -21.29 -2.23 5.22
N ARG A 236 -22.26 -3.09 4.92
CA ARG A 236 -22.79 -4.05 5.89
C ARG A 236 -21.71 -5.04 6.34
N GLU A 237 -20.95 -5.60 5.40
CA GLU A 237 -19.83 -6.50 5.70
C GLU A 237 -18.71 -5.81 6.48
N PHE A 238 -18.42 -4.56 6.12
CA PHE A 238 -17.48 -3.71 6.84
C PHE A 238 -17.91 -3.51 8.30
N ARG A 239 -19.17 -3.10 8.53
CA ARG A 239 -19.71 -2.86 9.87
C ARG A 239 -19.84 -4.13 10.70
N ALA A 240 -20.07 -5.29 10.09
CA ALA A 240 -20.13 -6.58 10.77
C ALA A 240 -18.77 -6.98 11.41
N ARG A 241 -17.66 -6.42 10.93
CA ARG A 241 -16.30 -6.78 11.37
C ARG A 241 -15.78 -5.78 12.39
N ASN A 242 -16.13 -6.01 13.65
CA ASN A 242 -15.79 -5.11 14.78
C ASN A 242 -14.31 -4.77 14.92
N TRP A 243 -13.42 -5.70 14.58
CA TRP A 243 -11.98 -5.44 14.62
C TRP A 243 -11.53 -4.48 13.50
N LEU A 244 -12.14 -4.56 12.32
CA LEU A 244 -11.72 -3.82 11.12
C LEU A 244 -12.11 -2.36 11.24
N TRP A 245 -13.39 -2.07 11.47
CA TRP A 245 -13.85 -0.68 11.61
C TRP A 245 -13.28 -0.03 12.88
N GLY A 246 -13.06 -0.81 13.94
CA GLY A 246 -12.41 -0.34 15.16
C GLY A 246 -10.97 0.15 14.92
N VAL A 247 -10.17 -0.61 14.16
CA VAL A 247 -8.82 -0.17 13.76
C VAL A 247 -8.89 1.11 12.94
N ILE A 248 -9.80 1.19 11.97
CA ILE A 248 -9.91 2.36 11.08
C ILE A 248 -10.28 3.62 11.87
N VAL A 249 -11.27 3.56 12.76
CA VAL A 249 -11.64 4.71 13.60
C VAL A 249 -10.45 5.17 14.45
N ILE A 250 -9.73 4.24 15.08
CA ILE A 250 -8.51 4.57 15.84
C ILE A 250 -7.46 5.24 14.94
N TRP A 251 -7.26 4.70 13.72
CA TRP A 251 -6.34 5.25 12.73
C TRP A 251 -6.76 6.62 12.19
N MET A 252 -8.06 6.92 12.10
CA MET A 252 -8.55 8.25 11.71
C MET A 252 -8.07 9.32 12.70
N PHE A 253 -8.23 9.08 14.01
CA PHE A 253 -7.76 10.01 15.03
C PHE A 253 -6.24 10.15 15.01
N TYR A 254 -5.52 9.03 14.89
CA TYR A 254 -4.08 9.02 14.76
C TYR A 254 -3.60 9.79 13.51
N ALA A 255 -4.26 9.61 12.37
CA ALA A 255 -3.93 10.28 11.11
C ALA A 255 -4.11 11.81 11.21
N VAL A 256 -5.20 12.28 11.83
CA VAL A 256 -5.46 13.72 11.96
C VAL A 256 -4.58 14.37 13.03
N LEU A 257 -4.45 13.74 14.20
CA LEU A 257 -3.88 14.39 15.38
C LEU A 257 -2.38 14.09 15.60
N SER A 258 -1.82 13.11 14.90
CA SER A 258 -0.40 12.77 15.04
C SER A 258 0.31 12.61 13.70
N TRP A 259 -0.07 11.63 12.87
CA TRP A 259 0.69 11.29 11.67
C TRP A 259 0.66 12.37 10.60
N GLY A 260 -0.50 12.97 10.33
CA GLY A 260 -0.68 14.04 9.34
C GLY A 260 0.16 15.28 9.63
N PRO A 261 0.12 15.85 10.85
CA PRO A 261 0.97 16.98 11.22
C PRO A 261 2.46 16.66 11.29
N GLN A 262 2.83 15.42 11.62
CA GLN A 262 4.21 15.05 11.99
C GLN A 262 5.27 15.52 10.99
N LEU A 263 5.05 15.30 9.69
CA LEU A 263 6.07 15.60 8.68
C LEU A 263 6.33 17.11 8.57
N SER A 264 5.27 17.91 8.45
CA SER A 264 5.37 19.37 8.30
C SER A 264 5.89 20.04 9.56
N VAL A 265 5.44 19.60 10.74
CA VAL A 265 5.90 20.14 12.02
C VAL A 265 7.36 19.77 12.25
N ALA A 266 7.77 18.53 11.99
CA ALA A 266 9.16 18.11 12.12
C ALA A 266 10.07 18.84 11.13
N ALA A 267 9.63 19.06 9.88
CA ALA A 267 10.38 19.86 8.91
C ALA A 267 10.58 21.30 9.40
N GLY A 268 9.53 21.90 9.97
CA GLY A 268 9.57 23.26 10.52
C GLY A 268 10.56 23.47 11.67
N VAL A 269 10.93 22.40 12.40
CA VAL A 269 11.93 22.45 13.48
C VAL A 269 13.31 22.06 12.96
N ILE A 270 13.42 20.91 12.30
CA ILE A 270 14.70 20.28 11.97
C ILE A 270 15.40 21.02 10.83
N VAL A 271 14.66 21.55 9.83
CA VAL A 271 15.28 22.19 8.68
C VAL A 271 15.96 23.52 9.06
N PRO A 272 15.35 24.42 9.84
CA PRO A 272 16.03 25.63 10.31
C PRO A 272 17.24 25.34 11.22
N GLU A 273 17.16 24.33 12.08
CA GLU A 273 18.21 24.05 13.08
C GLU A 273 19.38 23.22 12.53
N HIS A 274 19.10 22.26 11.64
CA HIS A 274 20.05 21.25 11.21
C HIS A 274 20.17 21.12 9.68
N GLY A 275 19.40 21.89 8.93
CA GLY A 275 19.40 21.91 7.47
C GLY A 275 18.59 20.77 6.82
N ALA A 276 18.22 20.99 5.55
CA ALA A 276 17.42 20.05 4.77
C ALA A 276 18.09 18.68 4.57
N ARG A 277 19.43 18.63 4.51
CA ARG A 277 20.19 17.38 4.42
C ARG A 277 19.97 16.48 5.63
N SER A 278 20.00 17.04 6.83
CA SER A 278 19.78 16.30 8.08
C SER A 278 18.35 15.78 8.16
N PHE A 279 17.36 16.60 7.78
CA PHE A 279 15.97 16.18 7.68
C PHE A 279 15.79 15.02 6.67
N GLY A 280 16.44 15.09 5.51
CA GLY A 280 16.45 14.02 4.53
C GLY A 280 17.07 12.72 5.07
N LEU A 281 18.20 12.79 5.78
CA LEU A 281 18.84 11.62 6.41
C LEU A 281 17.95 10.98 7.49
N ILE A 282 17.26 11.79 8.30
CA ILE A 282 16.31 11.31 9.32
C ILE A 282 15.13 10.57 8.66
N ASN A 283 14.59 11.07 7.54
CA ASN A 283 13.54 10.38 6.79
C ASN A 283 14.06 9.13 6.06
N ALA A 284 15.31 9.11 5.61
CA ALA A 284 15.93 7.90 5.08
C ALA A 284 16.06 6.82 6.19
N ALA A 285 16.38 7.23 7.41
CA ALA A 285 16.42 6.34 8.57
C ALA A 285 15.04 5.71 8.86
N LEU A 286 13.94 6.44 8.67
CA LEU A 286 12.57 5.90 8.75
C LEU A 286 12.34 4.76 7.76
N GLY A 287 12.70 4.95 6.49
CA GLY A 287 12.53 3.90 5.49
C GLY A 287 13.47 2.71 5.74
N ALA A 288 14.70 2.93 6.21
CA ALA A 288 15.60 1.85 6.66
C ALA A 288 14.98 1.03 7.81
N GLY A 289 14.39 1.71 8.80
CA GLY A 289 13.60 1.08 9.84
C GLY A 289 12.44 0.26 9.27
N THR A 290 11.71 0.81 8.31
CA THR A 290 10.56 0.15 7.68
C THR A 290 10.96 -1.13 6.94
N VAL A 291 12.12 -1.13 6.28
CA VAL A 291 12.74 -2.33 5.71
C VAL A 291 13.02 -3.37 6.78
N ILE A 292 13.67 -2.97 7.89
CA ILE A 292 13.94 -3.87 9.02
C ILE A 292 12.64 -4.48 9.56
N GLY A 293 11.62 -3.66 9.78
CA GLY A 293 10.30 -4.10 10.25
C GLY A 293 9.62 -5.09 9.30
N GLY A 294 9.67 -4.82 7.99
CA GLY A 294 9.16 -5.71 6.95
C GLY A 294 9.87 -7.06 6.95
N LEU A 295 11.20 -7.07 7.02
CA LEU A 295 12.03 -8.28 7.08
C LEU A 295 11.80 -9.09 8.36
N LEU A 296 11.70 -8.42 9.52
CA LEU A 296 11.37 -9.06 10.80
C LEU A 296 10.00 -9.75 10.74
N ALA A 297 9.01 -9.08 10.14
CA ALA A 297 7.65 -9.60 10.02
C ALA A 297 7.52 -10.80 9.06
N ILE A 298 8.51 -11.10 8.21
CA ILE A 298 8.55 -12.34 7.42
C ILE A 298 8.69 -13.56 8.34
N ARG A 299 9.53 -13.45 9.38
CA ARG A 299 9.83 -14.56 10.30
C ARG A 299 8.93 -14.55 11.53
N TYR A 300 8.60 -13.37 12.04
CA TYR A 300 7.79 -13.22 13.24
C TYR A 300 6.30 -13.42 12.92
N LYS A 301 5.76 -14.60 13.20
CA LYS A 301 4.37 -15.00 12.91
C LYS A 301 3.55 -15.20 14.19
N PRO A 302 3.19 -14.11 14.89
CA PRO A 302 2.47 -14.20 16.17
C PRO A 302 1.08 -14.82 15.99
N GLU A 303 0.57 -15.47 17.04
CA GLU A 303 -0.81 -15.98 17.07
C GLU A 303 -1.86 -14.88 16.93
N ARG A 304 -1.51 -13.65 17.34
CA ARG A 304 -2.39 -12.48 17.37
C ARG A 304 -1.73 -11.30 16.63
N PRO A 305 -1.84 -11.24 15.30
CA PRO A 305 -1.08 -10.30 14.47
C PRO A 305 -1.36 -8.83 14.80
N LEU A 306 -2.63 -8.44 14.96
CA LEU A 306 -2.96 -7.05 15.27
C LEU A 306 -2.49 -6.61 16.66
N ALA A 307 -2.55 -7.49 17.66
CA ALA A 307 -2.02 -7.19 18.99
C ALA A 307 -0.49 -6.99 18.95
N ALA A 308 0.21 -7.87 18.25
CA ALA A 308 1.66 -7.77 18.08
C ALA A 308 2.06 -6.51 17.30
N GLY A 309 1.31 -6.15 16.24
CA GLY A 309 1.50 -4.90 15.52
C GLY A 309 1.23 -3.68 16.41
N ALA A 310 0.20 -3.71 17.26
CA ALA A 310 -0.09 -2.62 18.18
C ALA A 310 1.02 -2.43 19.23
N VAL A 311 1.62 -3.51 19.72
CA VAL A 311 2.84 -3.44 20.56
C VAL A 311 3.99 -2.79 19.78
N ALA A 312 4.19 -3.18 18.52
CA ALA A 312 5.22 -2.58 17.68
C ALA A 312 4.99 -1.08 17.42
N MET A 313 3.75 -0.58 17.54
CA MET A 313 3.42 0.85 17.44
C MET A 313 3.74 1.66 18.70
N LEU A 314 4.05 1.03 19.84
CA LEU A 314 4.42 1.75 21.08
C LEU A 314 5.72 2.56 20.93
N VAL A 315 6.51 2.29 19.90
CA VAL A 315 7.75 3.02 19.61
C VAL A 315 7.51 4.31 18.81
N TYR A 316 6.33 4.50 18.22
CA TYR A 316 6.03 5.70 17.42
C TYR A 316 6.28 7.03 18.16
N PRO A 317 5.90 7.19 19.45
CA PRO A 317 6.13 8.42 20.20
C PRO A 317 7.60 8.84 20.31
N LEU A 318 8.57 7.93 20.09
CA LEU A 318 10.00 8.22 20.24
C LEU A 318 10.48 9.36 19.34
N TYR A 319 9.95 9.49 18.12
CA TYR A 319 10.37 10.54 17.19
C TYR A 319 9.86 11.93 17.59
N PRO A 320 8.54 12.18 17.71
CA PRO A 320 8.05 13.48 18.17
C PRO A 320 8.57 13.83 19.58
N LEU A 321 8.71 12.85 20.48
CA LEU A 321 9.32 13.09 21.79
C LEU A 321 10.80 13.48 21.66
N GLY A 322 11.54 12.83 20.76
CA GLY A 322 12.93 13.16 20.49
C GLY A 322 13.11 14.60 20.00
N ILE A 323 12.18 15.11 19.20
CA ILE A 323 12.18 16.52 18.76
C ILE A 323 11.95 17.44 19.95
N VAL A 324 10.92 17.17 20.78
CA VAL A 324 10.61 17.97 21.97
C VAL A 324 11.76 17.99 22.98
N LEU A 325 12.47 16.87 23.12
CA LEU A 325 13.64 16.76 24.01
C LEU A 325 14.93 17.35 23.41
N GLY A 326 14.89 17.86 22.17
CA GLY A 326 16.06 18.43 21.51
C GLY A 326 17.17 17.41 21.24
N LEU A 327 16.80 16.17 20.89
CA LEU A 327 17.80 15.15 20.55
C LEU A 327 18.62 15.58 19.33
N PRO A 328 19.94 15.31 19.31
CA PRO A 328 20.76 15.57 18.15
C PRO A 328 20.31 14.74 16.94
N VAL A 329 20.72 15.15 15.74
CA VAL A 329 20.34 14.50 14.46
C VAL A 329 20.49 12.98 14.47
N TRP A 330 21.58 12.45 15.05
CA TRP A 330 21.80 11.01 15.13
C TRP A 330 20.82 10.31 16.08
N GLY A 331 20.39 10.98 17.16
CA GLY A 331 19.37 10.51 18.08
C GLY A 331 17.98 10.48 17.41
N LEU A 332 17.64 11.52 16.66
CA LEU A 332 16.42 11.57 15.85
C LEU A 332 16.40 10.50 14.75
N ALA A 333 17.54 10.29 14.08
CA ALA A 333 17.70 9.24 13.08
C ALA A 333 17.53 7.84 13.71
N ALA A 334 18.16 7.59 14.86
CA ALA A 334 18.00 6.34 15.60
C ALA A 334 16.54 6.11 16.01
N ALA A 335 15.86 7.14 16.53
CA ALA A 335 14.43 7.08 16.84
C ALA A 335 13.62 6.72 15.58
N GLN A 336 13.90 7.35 14.43
CA GLN A 336 13.23 7.03 13.17
C GLN A 336 13.46 5.59 12.68
N VAL A 337 14.64 5.00 12.88
CA VAL A 337 14.85 3.57 12.57
C VAL A 337 13.91 2.70 13.40
N VAL A 338 13.77 2.98 14.70
CA VAL A 338 12.89 2.21 15.58
C VAL A 338 11.42 2.44 15.22
N VAL A 339 11.02 3.69 14.97
CA VAL A 339 9.67 4.05 14.49
C VAL A 339 9.34 3.35 13.17
N GLY A 340 10.26 3.38 12.21
CA GLY A 340 10.12 2.70 10.93
C GLY A 340 9.95 1.20 11.10
N ALA A 341 10.73 0.56 11.99
CA ALA A 341 10.59 -0.87 12.26
C ALA A 341 9.20 -1.22 12.80
N GLY A 342 8.67 -0.38 13.71
CA GLY A 342 7.29 -0.47 14.17
C GLY A 342 6.28 -0.39 13.03
N ILE A 343 6.41 0.62 12.16
CA ILE A 343 5.53 0.86 11.00
C ILE A 343 5.56 -0.32 10.02
N GLY A 344 6.75 -0.84 9.73
CA GLY A 344 6.93 -2.03 8.89
C GLY A 344 6.20 -3.25 9.45
N VAL A 345 6.38 -3.54 10.74
CA VAL A 345 5.70 -4.66 11.41
C VAL A 345 4.18 -4.47 11.40
N TRP A 346 3.67 -3.31 11.81
CA TRP A 346 2.24 -3.01 11.77
C TRP A 346 1.66 -3.17 10.37
N GLY A 347 2.31 -2.60 9.35
CA GLY A 347 1.86 -2.64 7.97
C GLY A 347 1.73 -4.05 7.40
N VAL A 348 2.60 -4.98 7.81
CA VAL A 348 2.52 -6.40 7.46
C VAL A 348 1.40 -7.10 8.22
N MET A 349 1.30 -6.89 9.53
CA MET A 349 0.28 -7.53 10.37
C MET A 349 -1.14 -7.10 9.96
N TRP A 350 -1.32 -5.82 9.68
CA TRP A 350 -2.57 -5.26 9.19
C TRP A 350 -2.97 -5.86 7.84
N ALA A 351 -2.10 -5.74 6.82
CA ALA A 351 -2.38 -6.24 5.47
C ALA A 351 -2.68 -7.74 5.48
N THR A 352 -1.91 -8.52 6.24
CA THR A 352 -2.13 -9.97 6.39
C THR A 352 -3.46 -10.27 7.08
N SER A 353 -3.83 -9.53 8.12
CA SER A 353 -5.09 -9.74 8.83
C SER A 353 -6.27 -9.45 7.92
N VAL A 354 -6.25 -8.33 7.18
CA VAL A 354 -7.29 -7.98 6.19
C VAL A 354 -7.39 -9.08 5.13
N GLN A 355 -6.28 -9.43 4.49
CA GLN A 355 -6.23 -10.38 3.38
C GLN A 355 -6.60 -11.83 3.75
N THR A 356 -6.42 -12.23 5.02
CA THR A 356 -6.70 -13.61 5.47
C THR A 356 -8.06 -13.75 6.16
N GLN A 357 -8.56 -12.71 6.82
CA GLN A 357 -9.81 -12.74 7.58
C GLN A 357 -11.03 -12.31 6.76
N VAL A 358 -10.81 -11.59 5.66
CA VAL A 358 -11.86 -11.11 4.77
C VAL A 358 -11.94 -12.04 3.55
N PRO A 359 -13.13 -12.57 3.21
CA PRO A 359 -13.32 -13.36 1.99
C PRO A 359 -12.87 -12.59 0.75
N GLY A 360 -12.25 -13.29 -0.21
CA GLY A 360 -11.63 -12.67 -1.38
C GLY A 360 -12.56 -11.78 -2.20
N GLU A 361 -13.83 -12.18 -2.34
CA GLU A 361 -14.88 -11.41 -3.01
C GLU A 361 -15.20 -10.07 -2.32
N MET A 362 -15.04 -10.01 -0.99
CA MET A 362 -15.33 -8.80 -0.20
C MET A 362 -14.11 -7.91 0.00
N LEU A 363 -12.88 -8.41 -0.21
CA LEU A 363 -11.65 -7.64 -0.03
C LEU A 363 -11.65 -6.34 -0.84
N ASN A 364 -11.98 -6.44 -2.13
CA ASN A 364 -12.00 -5.27 -3.01
C ASN A 364 -13.07 -4.26 -2.57
N ARG A 365 -14.24 -4.74 -2.13
CA ARG A 365 -15.36 -3.88 -1.68
C ARG A 365 -15.05 -3.15 -0.37
N ILE A 366 -14.31 -3.81 0.53
CA ILE A 366 -13.91 -3.25 1.82
C ILE A 366 -12.72 -2.30 1.69
N HIS A 367 -11.82 -2.54 0.74
CA HIS A 367 -10.63 -1.72 0.51
C HIS A 367 -10.95 -0.23 0.30
N ALA A 368 -12.06 0.08 -0.38
CA ALA A 368 -12.55 1.45 -0.54
C ALA A 368 -12.75 2.16 0.81
N TYR A 369 -13.45 1.51 1.75
CA TYR A 369 -13.72 2.04 3.09
C TYR A 369 -12.46 2.12 3.96
N GLU A 370 -11.56 1.13 3.82
CA GLU A 370 -10.27 1.12 4.49
C GLU A 370 -9.41 2.32 4.10
N VAL A 371 -9.27 2.57 2.79
CA VAL A 371 -8.48 3.69 2.28
C VAL A 371 -9.16 5.02 2.60
N ALA A 372 -10.49 5.10 2.47
CA ALA A 372 -11.27 6.28 2.83
C ALA A 372 -11.03 6.72 4.28
N GLY A 373 -11.13 5.76 5.22
CA GLY A 373 -10.94 6.06 6.63
C GLY A 373 -9.48 6.32 6.99
N SER A 374 -8.54 5.54 6.45
CA SER A 374 -7.15 5.58 6.94
C SER A 374 -6.27 6.59 6.20
N VAL A 375 -6.37 6.64 4.87
CA VAL A 375 -5.52 7.51 4.02
C VAL A 375 -6.17 8.88 3.82
N GLY A 376 -7.49 8.93 3.70
CA GLY A 376 -8.23 10.19 3.48
C GLY A 376 -8.09 11.21 4.62
N MET A 377 -7.78 10.75 5.84
CA MET A 377 -7.61 11.62 7.00
C MET A 377 -6.22 12.25 7.12
N TYR A 378 -5.20 11.69 6.47
CA TYR A 378 -3.83 12.22 6.54
C TYR A 378 -3.71 13.65 6.00
N PRO A 379 -4.24 14.00 4.80
CA PRO A 379 -4.18 15.37 4.29
C PRO A 379 -4.88 16.38 5.20
N ILE A 380 -5.96 15.96 5.88
CA ILE A 380 -6.68 16.81 6.83
C ILE A 380 -5.76 17.14 8.01
N GLY A 381 -5.10 16.14 8.60
CA GLY A 381 -4.11 16.36 9.66
C GLY A 381 -2.96 17.26 9.21
N SER A 382 -2.40 17.02 8.02
CA SER A 382 -1.34 17.86 7.46
C SER A 382 -1.77 19.31 7.24
N ALA A 383 -3.00 19.54 6.75
CA ALA A 383 -3.54 20.90 6.56
C ALA A 383 -3.77 21.64 7.89
N LEU A 384 -4.17 20.91 8.93
CA LEU A 384 -4.39 21.47 10.27
C LEU A 384 -3.08 21.77 11.02
N ALA A 385 -1.94 21.26 10.55
CA ALA A 385 -0.65 21.43 11.22
C ALA A 385 -0.26 22.90 11.41
N GLY A 386 -0.35 23.73 10.36
CA GLY A 386 0.00 25.15 10.40
C GLY A 386 -0.86 25.95 11.39
N PRO A 387 -2.20 25.92 11.26
CA PRO A 387 -3.10 26.57 12.22
C PRO A 387 -2.90 26.08 13.66
N ALA A 388 -2.69 24.78 13.87
CA ALA A 388 -2.46 24.23 15.20
C ALA A 388 -1.16 24.74 15.82
N VAL A 389 -0.07 24.78 15.06
CA VAL A 389 1.21 25.35 15.51
C VAL A 389 1.06 26.85 15.81
N GLY A 390 0.33 27.60 14.98
CA GLY A 390 0.07 29.02 15.22
C GLY A 390 -0.74 29.31 16.49
N ALA A 391 -1.69 28.44 16.84
CA ALA A 391 -2.57 28.63 18.00
C ALA A 391 -1.98 28.08 19.32
N PHE A 392 -1.28 26.93 19.27
CA PHE A 392 -0.85 26.19 20.46
C PHE A 392 0.67 26.14 20.63
N GLY A 393 1.44 26.47 19.60
CA GLY A 393 2.90 26.32 19.56
C GLY A 393 3.35 24.92 19.15
N THR A 394 4.57 24.83 18.61
CA THR A 394 5.15 23.61 18.06
C THR A 394 5.25 22.47 19.08
N ASP A 395 5.74 22.76 20.29
CA ASP A 395 5.96 21.75 21.33
C ASP A 395 4.65 21.11 21.78
N GLN A 396 3.58 21.89 21.92
CA GLN A 396 2.27 21.37 22.32
C GLN A 396 1.67 20.47 21.24
N VAL A 397 1.84 20.82 19.96
CA VAL A 397 1.40 19.98 18.83
C VAL A 397 2.18 18.67 18.82
N LEU A 398 3.50 18.70 19.01
CA LEU A 398 4.33 17.50 19.07
C LEU A 398 3.99 16.62 20.29
N LEU A 399 3.83 17.20 21.48
CA LEU A 399 3.41 16.49 22.70
C LEU A 399 2.03 15.86 22.54
N THR A 400 1.09 16.55 21.89
CA THR A 400 -0.21 15.98 21.53
C THR A 400 -0.03 14.77 20.63
N GLY A 401 0.86 14.85 19.62
CA GLY A 401 1.22 13.71 18.78
C GLY A 401 1.80 12.53 19.58
N VAL A 402 2.68 12.78 20.57
CA VAL A 402 3.23 11.75 21.47
C VAL A 402 2.10 11.04 22.22
N VAL A 403 1.22 11.81 22.87
CA VAL A 403 0.11 11.28 23.67
C VAL A 403 -0.86 10.50 22.79
N VAL A 404 -1.30 11.07 21.67
CA VAL A 404 -2.22 10.40 20.72
C VAL A 404 -1.62 9.11 20.20
N SER A 405 -0.33 9.07 19.88
CA SER A 405 0.33 7.85 19.40
C SER A 405 0.34 6.74 20.44
N PHE A 406 0.61 7.09 21.70
CA PHE A 406 0.54 6.13 22.81
C PHE A 406 -0.91 5.67 23.06
N LEU A 407 -1.87 6.59 23.03
CA LEU A 407 -3.30 6.28 23.13
C LEU A 407 -3.78 5.38 21.99
N THR A 408 -3.26 5.57 20.78
CA THR A 408 -3.56 4.75 19.60
C THR A 408 -3.12 3.30 19.83
N ALA A 409 -1.86 3.10 20.20
CA ALA A 409 -1.32 1.76 20.47
C ALA A 409 -2.06 1.06 21.64
N THR A 410 -2.34 1.79 22.72
CA THR A 410 -3.07 1.25 23.87
C THR A 410 -4.54 0.97 23.57
N ALA A 411 -5.23 1.81 22.78
CA ALA A 411 -6.60 1.58 22.34
C ALA A 411 -6.72 0.32 21.48
N LEU A 412 -5.76 0.09 20.56
CA LEU A 412 -5.68 -1.14 19.76
C LEU A 412 -5.52 -2.38 20.66
N LEU A 413 -4.73 -2.28 21.74
CA LEU A 413 -4.53 -3.37 22.70
C LEU A 413 -5.71 -3.58 23.66
N ALA A 414 -6.42 -2.50 24.00
CA ALA A 414 -7.59 -2.55 24.89
C ALA A 414 -8.83 -3.11 24.18
N ALA A 415 -8.99 -2.82 22.89
CA ALA A 415 -10.10 -3.28 22.08
C ALA A 415 -10.09 -4.81 21.94
N ARG A 416 -11.04 -5.48 22.62
CA ARG A 416 -11.15 -6.95 22.63
C ARG A 416 -11.15 -7.56 21.21
N PRO A 417 -11.95 -7.07 20.23
CA PRO A 417 -11.97 -7.64 18.89
C PRO A 417 -10.62 -7.61 18.17
N ILE A 418 -9.78 -6.61 18.47
CA ILE A 418 -8.46 -6.42 17.87
C ILE A 418 -7.43 -7.30 18.60
N ARG A 419 -7.39 -7.21 19.93
CA ARG A 419 -6.39 -7.93 20.74
C ARG A 419 -6.56 -9.44 20.73
N THR A 420 -7.76 -9.96 20.49
CA THR A 420 -8.02 -11.41 20.47
C THR A 420 -8.13 -11.99 19.07
N LEU A 421 -7.95 -11.18 18.01
CA LEU A 421 -7.99 -11.67 16.64
C LEU A 421 -6.84 -12.66 16.42
N ARG A 422 -7.18 -13.93 16.16
CA ARG A 422 -6.21 -14.98 15.93
C ARG A 422 -5.82 -15.06 14.47
N ARG A 423 -4.56 -15.38 14.20
CA ARG A 423 -4.03 -15.64 12.86
C ARG A 423 -4.77 -16.80 12.19
N VAL A 424 -5.04 -16.67 10.89
CA VAL A 424 -5.50 -17.79 10.05
C VAL A 424 -4.27 -18.63 9.67
N PRO A 425 -4.29 -19.96 9.87
CA PRO A 425 -3.18 -20.83 9.46
C PRO A 425 -2.87 -20.73 7.96
N ASP A 426 -1.61 -20.85 7.60
CA ASP A 426 -1.17 -20.87 6.19
C ASP A 426 -1.83 -22.07 5.47
N ARG A 427 -2.26 -21.86 4.21
CA ARG A 427 -2.88 -22.93 3.40
C ARG A 427 -1.82 -24.00 3.10
N ARG A 428 -2.08 -25.26 3.47
CA ARG A 428 -1.17 -26.40 3.25
C ARG A 428 -0.95 -26.68 1.77
#